data_AF-A0A2U2HJK3-F1
#
_entry.id   AF-A0A2U2HJK3-F1
#
_cell.length_a   1.000
_cell.length_b   1.000
_cell.length_c   1.000
_cell.angle_alpha   90.00
_cell.angle_beta   90.00
_cell.angle_gamma   90.00
#
_symmetry.space_group_name_H-M   'P 1'
#
loop_
_entity.id
_entity.type
_entity.pdbx_description
1 polymer ?
#
loop_
_entity_poly.entity_id
_entity_poly.type
_entity_poly.pdbx_seq_one_letter_code
_entity_poly.pdbx_strand_id
1 'polypeptide(L)'
;MILALILGGAVGATCGPLVANEAGGDYTNAADSGKLAVVESFHFTAEVEALRRGVSDGLGADIGYTLERFPNHHRALAAMARLSQREKRPKPAGARHSVDCYFDRAMRFAPGDAAVRTIYGSYLLTMGRAEPALDQMREALRLDPANATTHYNLGLLLLKKKDFEQARKHAHEAYRRGFPLQGLKNKLVQAGQWKADEPARQL
;
A
#
# COMPACT_ATOMS: atom_id res chain seq x y z
N MET A 1 7.32 34.74 -21.62
CA MET A 1 7.55 33.31 -21.30
C MET A 1 8.21 33.23 -19.93
N ILE A 2 7.42 32.96 -18.88
CA ILE A 2 7.97 32.68 -17.54
C ILE A 2 7.92 31.18 -17.38
N LEU A 3 9.11 30.56 -17.35
CA LEU A 3 9.30 29.12 -17.18
C LEU A 3 9.04 28.79 -15.70
N ALA A 4 7.96 28.05 -15.43
CA ALA A 4 7.66 27.55 -14.11
C ALA A 4 8.64 26.41 -13.76
N LEU A 5 9.53 26.64 -12.78
CA LEU A 5 10.27 25.58 -12.12
C LEU A 5 9.28 24.75 -11.28
N ILE A 6 8.98 23.54 -11.73
CA ILE A 6 8.30 22.54 -10.91
C ILE A 6 9.35 21.95 -9.95
N LEU A 7 9.35 22.42 -8.71
CA LEU A 7 10.06 21.78 -7.61
C LEU A 7 9.31 20.48 -7.24
N GLY A 8 9.67 19.39 -7.91
CA GLY A 8 9.33 18.03 -7.46
C GLY A 8 10.05 17.75 -6.15
N GLY A 9 9.32 17.76 -5.04
CA GLY A 9 9.84 17.63 -3.69
C GLY A 9 10.70 16.38 -3.47
N ALA A 10 11.88 16.60 -2.90
CA ALA A 10 12.94 15.64 -2.62
C ALA A 10 12.57 14.63 -1.50
N VAL A 11 11.70 13.66 -1.79
CA VAL A 11 11.59 12.44 -0.95
C VAL A 11 12.82 11.53 -1.17
N GLY A 12 13.50 11.70 -2.32
CA GLY A 12 14.68 10.95 -2.74
C GLY A 12 15.85 10.91 -1.75
N ALA A 13 16.17 12.08 -1.18
CA ALA A 13 17.42 12.32 -0.47
C ALA A 13 17.38 11.98 1.04
N THR A 14 16.20 11.84 1.64
CA THR A 14 16.04 11.68 3.10
C THR A 14 16.00 10.22 3.57
N CYS A 15 15.94 9.27 2.65
CA CYS A 15 15.81 7.84 2.92
C CYS A 15 17.12 7.03 2.92
N GLY A 16 18.22 7.69 2.54
CA GLY A 16 19.51 7.04 2.33
C GLY A 16 19.53 6.11 1.11
N PRO A 17 20.70 5.56 0.75
CA PRO A 17 20.82 4.61 -0.35
C PRO A 17 20.10 3.30 -0.03
N LEU A 18 19.56 2.67 -1.09
CA LEU A 18 19.17 1.27 -1.07
C LEU A 18 20.33 0.48 -1.67
N VAL A 19 21.15 -0.16 -0.83
CA VAL A 19 22.25 -1.00 -1.32
C VAL A 19 21.64 -2.35 -1.68
N ALA A 20 21.45 -2.60 -2.98
CA ALA A 20 20.75 -3.79 -3.49
C ALA A 20 21.34 -5.12 -2.99
N ASN A 21 22.66 -5.18 -2.74
CA ASN A 21 23.34 -6.36 -2.23
C ASN A 21 23.27 -6.50 -0.69
N GLU A 22 22.70 -5.51 0.02
CA GLU A 22 22.42 -5.57 1.46
C GLU A 22 20.92 -5.70 1.77
N ALA A 23 20.06 -5.23 0.85
CA ALA A 23 18.61 -5.12 1.00
C ALA A 23 17.85 -6.47 1.05
N GLY A 24 18.57 -7.60 1.15
CA GLY A 24 18.00 -8.93 1.31
C GLY A 24 17.24 -9.44 0.07
N GLY A 25 16.14 -10.17 0.28
CA GLY A 25 15.43 -10.91 -0.78
C GLY A 25 14.22 -10.18 -1.35
N ASP A 26 13.68 -10.72 -2.43
CA ASP A 26 12.43 -10.25 -3.05
C ASP A 26 11.25 -11.08 -2.55
N TYR A 27 10.27 -10.41 -1.93
CA TYR A 27 9.07 -11.05 -1.36
C TYR A 27 8.23 -11.79 -2.40
N THR A 28 8.31 -11.39 -3.66
CA THR A 28 7.57 -11.99 -4.78
C THR A 28 8.36 -13.08 -5.50
N ASN A 29 9.64 -13.25 -5.17
CA ASN A 29 10.50 -14.25 -5.79
C ASN A 29 10.51 -15.56 -4.99
N ALA A 30 10.02 -16.63 -5.61
CA ALA A 30 10.00 -17.97 -5.01
C ALA A 30 11.39 -18.48 -4.58
N ALA A 31 12.46 -18.04 -5.25
CA ALA A 31 13.83 -18.41 -4.91
C ALA A 31 14.27 -17.87 -3.53
N ASP A 32 13.64 -16.82 -3.02
CA ASP A 32 13.96 -16.23 -1.71
C ASP A 32 13.08 -16.78 -0.57
N SER A 33 12.16 -17.71 -0.86
CA SER A 33 11.20 -18.28 0.10
C SER A 33 11.86 -18.86 1.37
N GLY A 34 13.02 -19.51 1.25
CA GLY A 34 13.77 -20.02 2.39
C GLY A 34 14.28 -18.91 3.32
N LYS A 35 14.83 -17.83 2.76
CA LYS A 35 15.26 -16.66 3.55
C LYS A 35 14.06 -15.93 4.15
N LEU A 36 12.97 -15.84 3.39
CA LEU A 36 11.72 -15.22 3.83
C LEU A 36 11.16 -15.94 5.06
N ALA A 37 11.08 -17.27 5.01
CA ALA A 37 10.59 -18.07 6.13
C ALA A 37 11.41 -17.87 7.41
N VAL A 38 12.73 -17.74 7.30
CA VAL A 38 13.61 -17.43 8.44
C VAL A 38 13.29 -16.05 9.00
N VAL A 39 13.23 -15.01 8.15
CA VAL A 39 12.94 -13.64 8.62
C VAL A 39 11.55 -13.56 9.26
N GLU A 40 10.51 -14.14 8.65
CA GLU A 40 9.17 -14.12 9.22
C GLU A 40 9.09 -14.85 10.56
N SER A 41 9.82 -15.96 10.73
CA SER A 41 9.82 -16.74 11.98
C SER A 41 10.41 -15.97 13.16
N PHE A 42 11.39 -15.10 12.93
CA PHE A 42 12.07 -14.35 14.01
C PHE A 42 11.60 -12.90 14.15
N HIS A 43 11.09 -12.27 13.10
CA HIS A 43 10.78 -10.84 13.08
C HIS A 43 9.40 -10.47 12.50
N PHE A 44 8.66 -11.42 11.93
CA PHE A 44 7.32 -11.13 11.40
C PHE A 44 6.32 -12.25 11.73
N THR A 45 6.27 -12.60 13.01
CA THR A 45 5.32 -13.59 13.53
C THR A 45 3.86 -13.09 13.42
N ALA A 46 2.90 -13.99 13.61
CA ALA A 46 1.48 -13.64 13.62
C ALA A 46 1.15 -12.54 14.66
N GLU A 47 1.83 -12.52 15.81
CA GLU A 47 1.65 -11.50 16.84
C GLU A 47 2.21 -10.14 16.42
N VAL A 48 3.31 -10.12 15.66
CA VAL A 48 3.86 -8.90 15.07
C VAL A 48 2.93 -8.37 13.97
N GLU A 49 2.47 -9.23 13.06
CA GLU A 49 1.56 -8.84 11.98
C GLU A 49 0.20 -8.32 12.51
N ALA A 50 -0.32 -8.92 13.57
CA ALA A 50 -1.51 -8.48 14.28
C ALA A 50 -1.26 -7.24 15.16
N LEU A 51 -0.01 -6.76 15.22
CA LEU A 51 0.45 -5.64 16.04
C LEU A 51 0.18 -5.82 17.54
N ARG A 52 0.14 -7.05 18.04
CA ARG A 52 -0.14 -7.36 19.46
C ARG A 52 1.12 -7.27 20.31
N ARG A 53 2.22 -7.90 19.87
CA ARG A 53 3.48 -7.96 20.61
C ARG A 53 4.68 -8.11 19.66
N GLY A 54 5.77 -7.38 19.95
CA GLY A 54 7.06 -7.58 19.29
C GLY A 54 7.77 -8.85 19.79
N VAL A 55 8.70 -9.36 18.98
CA VAL A 55 9.66 -10.41 19.34
C VAL A 55 10.92 -9.81 19.97
N SER A 56 11.39 -8.66 19.49
CA SER A 56 12.63 -8.00 19.96
C SER A 56 12.36 -6.63 20.60
N ASP A 57 12.98 -5.56 20.09
CA ASP A 57 12.91 -4.17 20.58
C ASP A 57 11.58 -3.47 20.25
N GLY A 58 10.51 -4.26 20.12
CA GLY A 58 9.15 -3.81 19.85
C GLY A 58 8.73 -3.91 18.38
N LEU A 59 7.44 -3.65 18.13
CA LEU A 59 6.80 -3.88 16.84
C LEU A 59 7.47 -3.13 15.69
N GLY A 60 7.85 -1.87 15.88
CA GLY A 60 8.48 -1.12 14.79
C GLY A 60 9.91 -1.60 14.47
N ALA A 61 10.62 -2.15 15.46
CA ALA A 61 11.95 -2.75 15.23
C ALA A 61 11.84 -4.05 14.43
N ASP A 62 10.93 -4.96 14.83
CA ASP A 62 10.73 -6.24 14.16
C ASP A 62 10.20 -6.09 12.73
N ILE A 63 9.18 -5.25 12.53
CA ILE A 63 8.66 -4.97 11.19
C ILE A 63 9.73 -4.22 10.37
N GLY A 64 10.49 -3.31 11.00
CA GLY A 64 11.59 -2.60 10.35
C GLY A 64 12.69 -3.53 9.85
N TYR A 65 13.13 -4.47 10.69
CA TYR A 65 14.10 -5.50 10.32
C TYR A 65 13.60 -6.31 9.12
N THR A 66 12.34 -6.72 9.14
CA THR A 66 11.71 -7.44 8.03
C THR A 66 11.78 -6.63 6.74
N LEU A 67 11.50 -5.33 6.79
CA LEU A 67 11.54 -4.42 5.63
C LEU A 67 12.97 -4.04 5.19
N GLU A 68 13.97 -4.21 6.05
CA GLU A 68 15.38 -4.09 5.67
C GLU A 68 15.88 -5.34 4.92
N ARG A 69 15.29 -6.51 5.21
CA ARG A 69 15.62 -7.78 4.54
C ARG A 69 14.72 -8.11 3.35
N PHE A 70 13.52 -7.54 3.29
CA PHE A 70 12.58 -7.71 2.20
C PHE A 70 11.84 -6.37 1.99
N PRO A 71 12.41 -5.42 1.23
CA PRO A 71 11.86 -4.08 1.08
C PRO A 71 10.45 -4.08 0.51
N ASN A 72 10.14 -4.99 -0.41
CA ASN A 72 8.81 -5.16 -0.97
C ASN A 72 7.93 -6.17 -0.22
N HIS A 73 8.21 -6.45 1.06
CA HIS A 73 7.38 -7.36 1.85
C HIS A 73 5.98 -6.77 2.10
N HIS A 74 4.98 -7.26 1.37
CA HIS A 74 3.63 -6.66 1.34
C HIS A 74 2.98 -6.61 2.72
N ARG A 75 3.00 -7.75 3.44
CA ARG A 75 2.39 -7.85 4.78
C ARG A 75 3.06 -6.93 5.80
N ALA A 76 4.40 -6.86 5.80
CA ALA A 76 5.16 -6.00 6.70
C ALA A 76 4.96 -4.50 6.38
N LEU A 77 4.91 -4.10 5.11
CA LEU A 77 4.58 -2.73 4.71
C LEU A 77 3.19 -2.33 5.21
N ALA A 78 2.20 -3.21 5.03
CA ALA A 78 0.85 -3.00 5.53
C ALA A 78 0.79 -2.94 7.07
N ALA A 79 1.60 -3.75 7.77
CA ALA A 79 1.70 -3.73 9.23
C ALA A 79 2.35 -2.43 9.74
N MET A 80 3.44 -1.98 9.11
CA MET A 80 4.11 -0.72 9.45
C MET A 80 3.19 0.49 9.25
N ALA A 81 2.42 0.52 8.16
CA ALA A 81 1.40 1.54 7.92
C ALA A 81 0.32 1.56 9.01
N ARG A 82 -0.23 0.39 9.37
CA ARG A 82 -1.22 0.25 10.46
C ARG A 82 -0.65 0.67 11.82
N LEU A 83 0.62 0.34 12.08
CA LEU A 83 1.33 0.73 13.30
C LEU A 83 1.47 2.25 13.39
N SER A 84 1.90 2.89 12.30
CA SER A 84 1.98 4.35 12.18
C SER A 84 0.65 5.03 12.45
N GLN A 85 -0.45 4.50 11.92
CA GLN A 85 -1.80 5.01 12.17
C GLN A 85 -2.20 4.89 13.64
N ARG A 86 -1.98 3.72 14.25
CA ARG A 86 -2.30 3.48 15.67
C ARG A 86 -1.56 4.44 16.58
N GLU A 87 -0.29 4.67 16.28
CA GLU A 87 0.60 5.51 17.09
C GLU A 87 0.56 6.99 16.68
N LYS A 88 -0.19 7.33 15.62
CA LYS A 88 -0.32 8.68 15.06
C LYS A 88 1.01 9.36 14.78
N ARG A 89 1.98 8.62 14.24
CA ARG A 89 3.31 9.12 13.92
C ARG A 89 3.83 8.57 12.58
N PRO A 90 4.55 9.38 11.79
CA PRO A 90 5.06 8.95 10.49
C PRO A 90 6.19 7.91 10.61
N LYS A 91 6.90 7.87 11.75
CA LYS A 91 7.91 6.86 12.07
C LYS A 91 7.53 6.14 13.37
N PRO A 92 7.07 4.88 13.30
CA PRO A 92 6.81 4.06 14.49
C PRO A 92 8.00 3.90 15.45
N ALA A 93 7.75 3.52 16.71
CA ALA A 93 8.82 3.37 17.72
C ALA A 93 9.66 2.18 17.35
N GLY A 94 10.98 2.30 17.52
CA GLY A 94 11.92 1.27 17.14
C GLY A 94 12.11 1.13 15.63
N ALA A 95 11.23 1.70 14.79
CA ALA A 95 11.42 1.67 13.35
C ALA A 95 12.58 2.59 12.94
N ARG A 96 13.46 2.06 12.09
CA ARG A 96 14.61 2.80 11.54
C ARG A 96 14.18 3.95 10.65
N HIS A 97 13.19 3.70 9.79
CA HIS A 97 12.70 4.65 8.79
C HIS A 97 11.23 5.01 9.01
N SER A 98 10.81 6.16 8.46
CA SER A 98 9.38 6.50 8.37
C SER A 98 8.65 5.56 7.40
N VAL A 99 7.32 5.53 7.48
CA VAL A 99 6.49 4.71 6.58
C VAL A 99 6.67 5.12 5.12
N ASP A 100 6.63 6.41 4.80
CA ASP A 100 6.90 6.92 3.45
C ASP A 100 8.25 6.44 2.93
N CYS A 101 9.24 6.35 3.82
CA CYS A 101 10.58 5.93 3.47
C CYS A 101 10.70 4.42 3.20
N TYR A 102 9.98 3.59 3.95
CA TYR A 102 9.89 2.16 3.60
C TYR A 102 9.22 1.95 2.25
N PHE A 103 8.16 2.70 1.92
CA PHE A 103 7.52 2.61 0.60
C PHE A 103 8.41 3.10 -0.53
N ASP A 104 9.11 4.21 -0.35
CA ASP A 104 10.10 4.69 -1.31
C ASP A 104 11.19 3.63 -1.57
N ARG A 105 11.75 3.04 -0.51
CA ARG A 105 12.73 1.95 -0.64
C ARG A 105 12.15 0.72 -1.34
N ALA A 106 10.93 0.32 -1.01
CA ALA A 106 10.23 -0.80 -1.67
C ALA A 106 10.04 -0.56 -3.17
N MET A 107 9.63 0.65 -3.56
CA MET A 107 9.43 1.03 -4.97
C MET A 107 10.75 1.17 -5.75
N ARG A 108 11.85 1.56 -5.09
CA ARG A 108 13.18 1.53 -5.72
C ARG A 108 13.71 0.11 -5.89
N PHE A 109 13.41 -0.77 -4.92
CA PHE A 109 13.82 -2.17 -4.96
C PHE A 109 13.10 -2.96 -6.05
N ALA A 110 11.76 -2.88 -6.08
CA ALA A 110 10.91 -3.57 -7.04
C ALA A 110 9.94 -2.59 -7.73
N PRO A 111 10.38 -1.81 -8.74
CA PRO A 111 9.56 -0.78 -9.38
C PRO A 111 8.27 -1.29 -10.04
N GLY A 112 8.26 -2.57 -10.43
CA GLY A 112 7.15 -3.26 -11.07
C GLY A 112 6.18 -3.95 -10.09
N ASP A 113 6.43 -3.88 -8.79
CA ASP A 113 5.54 -4.49 -7.79
C ASP A 113 4.31 -3.60 -7.56
N ALA A 114 3.22 -3.93 -8.25
CA ALA A 114 1.95 -3.19 -8.16
C ALA A 114 1.39 -3.18 -6.74
N ALA A 115 1.56 -4.27 -5.97
CA ALA A 115 0.99 -4.40 -4.63
C ALA A 115 1.59 -3.39 -3.65
N VAL A 116 2.91 -3.11 -3.76
CA VAL A 116 3.57 -2.06 -2.96
C VAL A 116 2.87 -0.71 -3.16
N ARG A 117 2.56 -0.35 -4.40
CA ARG A 117 1.90 0.91 -4.75
C ARG A 117 0.45 0.95 -4.26
N THR A 118 -0.28 -0.16 -4.37
CA THR A 118 -1.64 -0.29 -3.81
C THR A 118 -1.64 -0.05 -2.31
N ILE A 119 -0.73 -0.69 -1.57
CA ILE A 119 -0.62 -0.56 -0.11
C ILE A 119 -0.21 0.88 0.24
N TYR A 120 0.71 1.49 -0.50
CA TYR A 120 1.10 2.88 -0.25
C TYR A 120 -0.06 3.85 -0.48
N GLY A 121 -0.81 3.67 -1.58
CA GLY A 121 -2.01 4.45 -1.87
C GLY A 121 -3.05 4.35 -0.74
N SER A 122 -3.28 3.15 -0.20
CA SER A 122 -4.15 2.96 0.97
C SER A 122 -3.64 3.71 2.20
N TYR A 123 -2.34 3.63 2.50
CA TYR A 123 -1.74 4.38 3.60
C TYR A 123 -1.92 5.89 3.41
N LEU A 124 -1.57 6.43 2.23
CA LEU A 124 -1.71 7.85 1.90
C LEU A 124 -3.15 8.33 2.09
N LEU A 125 -4.14 7.53 1.66
CA LEU A 125 -5.55 7.85 1.83
C LEU A 125 -5.94 7.97 3.32
N THR A 126 -5.47 7.05 4.17
CA THR A 126 -5.72 7.11 5.63
C THR A 126 -5.04 8.31 6.28
N MET A 127 -3.92 8.78 5.73
CA MET A 127 -3.23 9.99 6.17
C MET A 127 -3.84 11.28 5.58
N GLY A 128 -4.95 11.20 4.84
CA GLY A 128 -5.61 12.35 4.22
C GLY A 128 -4.92 12.88 2.96
N ARG A 129 -3.88 12.21 2.47
CA ARG A 129 -3.10 12.59 1.27
C ARG A 129 -3.76 12.01 0.01
N ALA A 130 -4.92 12.57 -0.35
CA ALA A 130 -5.79 12.04 -1.41
C ALA A 130 -5.16 12.09 -2.82
N GLU A 131 -4.53 13.20 -3.22
CA GLU A 131 -3.90 13.28 -4.56
C GLU A 131 -2.69 12.33 -4.69
N PRO A 132 -1.73 12.29 -3.74
CA PRO A 132 -0.67 11.29 -3.81
C PRO A 132 -1.19 9.85 -3.82
N ALA A 133 -2.27 9.55 -3.08
CA ALA A 133 -2.88 8.23 -3.10
C ALA A 133 -3.43 7.88 -4.49
N LEU A 134 -4.06 8.85 -5.17
CA LEU A 134 -4.58 8.67 -6.53
C LEU A 134 -3.46 8.33 -7.52
N ASP A 135 -2.33 9.03 -7.43
CA ASP A 135 -1.18 8.79 -8.31
C ASP A 135 -0.61 7.37 -8.10
N GLN A 136 -0.46 6.93 -6.85
CA GLN A 136 0.01 5.57 -6.57
C GLN A 136 -0.97 4.50 -7.05
N MET A 137 -2.29 4.71 -6.88
CA MET A 137 -3.29 3.75 -7.35
C MET A 137 -3.38 3.69 -8.88
N ARG A 138 -3.19 4.82 -9.57
CA ARG A 138 -3.11 4.85 -11.05
C ARG A 138 -1.91 4.08 -11.54
N GLU A 139 -0.76 4.27 -10.92
CA GLU A 139 0.46 3.55 -11.29
C GLU A 139 0.37 2.06 -10.95
N ALA A 140 -0.26 1.70 -9.82
CA ALA A 140 -0.57 0.31 -9.50
C ALA A 140 -1.43 -0.35 -10.58
N LEU A 141 -2.49 0.32 -11.06
CA LEU A 141 -3.34 -0.19 -12.15
C LEU A 141 -2.63 -0.19 -13.52
N ARG A 142 -1.63 0.67 -13.72
CA ARG A 142 -0.79 0.62 -14.93
C ARG A 142 0.06 -0.66 -14.95
N LEU A 143 0.54 -1.10 -13.78
CA LEU A 143 1.35 -2.30 -13.62
C LEU A 143 0.49 -3.58 -13.58
N ASP A 144 -0.63 -3.55 -12.87
CA ASP A 144 -1.60 -4.65 -12.79
C ASP A 144 -3.03 -4.12 -13.00
N PRO A 145 -3.50 -4.08 -14.26
CA PRO A 145 -4.85 -3.61 -14.60
C PRO A 145 -5.98 -4.50 -14.08
N ALA A 146 -5.70 -5.70 -13.57
CA ALA A 146 -6.71 -6.63 -13.07
C ALA A 146 -6.83 -6.62 -11.55
N ASN A 147 -6.05 -5.77 -10.86
CA ASN A 147 -5.96 -5.78 -9.41
C ASN A 147 -7.27 -5.35 -8.74
N ALA A 148 -8.05 -6.33 -8.25
CA ALA A 148 -9.35 -6.11 -7.63
C ALA A 148 -9.29 -5.13 -6.43
N THR A 149 -8.26 -5.27 -5.58
CA THR A 149 -8.04 -4.43 -4.40
C THR A 149 -7.77 -2.98 -4.78
N THR A 150 -6.96 -2.76 -5.83
CA THR A 150 -6.65 -1.41 -6.31
C THR A 150 -7.87 -0.73 -6.89
N HIS A 151 -8.67 -1.44 -7.69
CA HIS A 151 -9.96 -0.95 -8.16
C HIS A 151 -10.90 -0.59 -7.01
N TYR A 152 -11.02 -1.43 -5.98
CA TYR A 152 -11.85 -1.14 -4.83
C TYR A 152 -11.39 0.13 -4.09
N ASN A 153 -10.09 0.24 -3.80
CA ASN A 153 -9.53 1.38 -3.08
C ASN A 153 -9.64 2.68 -3.88
N LEU A 154 -9.41 2.62 -5.20
CA LEU A 154 -9.57 3.76 -6.09
C LEU A 154 -11.04 4.19 -6.19
N GLY A 155 -11.97 3.24 -6.24
CA GLY A 155 -13.40 3.53 -6.20
C GLY A 155 -13.83 4.24 -4.91
N LEU A 156 -13.31 3.83 -3.75
CA LEU A 156 -13.54 4.53 -2.48
C LEU A 156 -12.98 5.96 -2.48
N LEU A 157 -11.79 6.15 -3.04
CA LEU A 157 -11.16 7.46 -3.16
C LEU A 157 -11.98 8.40 -4.06
N LEU A 158 -12.39 7.93 -5.24
CA LEU A 158 -13.17 8.70 -6.20
C LEU A 158 -14.56 9.04 -5.67
N LEU A 159 -15.19 8.10 -4.94
CA LEU A 159 -16.43 8.36 -4.21
C LEU A 159 -16.26 9.53 -3.23
N LYS A 160 -15.18 9.54 -2.44
CA LYS A 160 -14.88 10.64 -1.50
C LYS A 160 -14.70 11.98 -2.22
N LYS A 161 -14.12 11.96 -3.44
CA LYS A 161 -13.98 13.13 -4.31
C LYS A 161 -15.27 13.50 -5.06
N LYS A 162 -16.37 12.74 -4.87
CA LYS A 162 -17.64 12.87 -5.59
C LYS A 162 -17.55 12.65 -7.10
N ASP A 163 -16.49 11.98 -7.56
CA ASP A 163 -16.39 11.50 -8.94
C ASP A 163 -17.12 10.15 -9.04
N PHE A 164 -18.45 10.23 -9.06
CA PHE A 164 -19.31 9.07 -8.95
C PHE A 164 -19.26 8.16 -10.18
N GLU A 165 -19.01 8.71 -11.36
CA GLU A 165 -18.91 7.94 -12.60
C GLU A 165 -17.71 6.99 -12.53
N GLN A 166 -16.53 7.53 -12.26
CA GLN A 166 -15.32 6.72 -12.15
C GLN A 166 -15.34 5.82 -10.91
N ALA A 167 -15.94 6.27 -9.80
CA ALA A 167 -16.11 5.43 -8.61
C ALA A 167 -16.93 4.16 -8.92
N ARG A 168 -18.03 4.28 -9.66
CA ARG A 168 -18.85 3.15 -10.10
C ARG A 168 -18.09 2.22 -11.04
N LYS A 169 -17.38 2.78 -12.02
CA LYS A 169 -16.58 2.00 -12.98
C LYS A 169 -15.57 1.11 -12.24
N HIS A 170 -14.83 1.69 -11.31
CA HIS A 170 -13.86 0.93 -10.51
C HIS A 170 -14.52 -0.03 -9.51
N ALA A 171 -15.69 0.31 -8.96
CA ALA A 171 -16.46 -0.63 -8.15
C ALA A 171 -16.90 -1.86 -8.95
N HIS A 172 -17.43 -1.67 -10.17
CA HIS A 172 -17.79 -2.78 -11.05
C HIS A 172 -16.59 -3.67 -11.35
N GLU A 173 -15.45 -3.09 -11.69
CA GLU A 173 -14.24 -3.85 -11.98
C GLU A 173 -13.75 -4.63 -10.75
N ALA A 174 -13.73 -4.01 -9.56
CA ALA A 174 -13.37 -4.70 -8.32
C ALA A 174 -14.25 -5.94 -8.08
N TYR A 175 -15.57 -5.79 -8.21
CA TYR A 175 -16.52 -6.88 -7.97
C TYR A 175 -16.50 -7.95 -9.06
N ARG A 176 -16.31 -7.56 -10.33
CA ARG A 176 -16.11 -8.48 -11.45
C ARG A 176 -14.88 -9.37 -11.24
N ARG A 177 -13.84 -8.83 -10.58
CA ARG A 177 -12.62 -9.54 -10.20
C ARG A 177 -12.74 -10.29 -8.86
N GLY A 178 -13.93 -10.36 -8.27
CA GLY A 178 -14.19 -11.14 -7.06
C GLY A 178 -13.82 -10.44 -5.75
N PHE A 179 -13.66 -9.11 -5.73
CA PHE A 179 -13.40 -8.40 -4.47
C PHE A 179 -14.55 -8.62 -3.46
N PRO A 180 -14.29 -9.08 -2.23
CA PRO A 180 -15.36 -9.61 -1.37
C PRO A 180 -16.14 -8.51 -0.64
N LEU A 181 -15.53 -7.35 -0.34
CA LEU A 181 -16.14 -6.37 0.57
C LEU A 181 -17.19 -5.52 -0.14
N GLN A 182 -18.42 -5.55 0.38
CA GLN A 182 -19.55 -4.78 -0.16
C GLN A 182 -19.55 -3.30 0.27
N GLY A 183 -18.55 -2.84 1.03
CA GLY A 183 -18.52 -1.50 1.60
C GLY A 183 -18.62 -0.38 0.57
N LEU A 184 -17.90 -0.48 -0.55
CA LEU A 184 -17.97 0.49 -1.65
C LEU A 184 -19.34 0.47 -2.33
N LYS A 185 -19.89 -0.71 -2.67
CA LYS A 185 -21.25 -0.85 -3.22
C LYS A 185 -22.27 -0.19 -2.31
N ASN A 186 -22.26 -0.50 -1.01
CA ASN A 186 -23.20 0.05 -0.04
C ASN A 186 -23.13 1.57 0.02
N LYS A 187 -21.93 2.15 -0.03
CA LYS A 187 -21.75 3.61 -0.08
C LYS A 187 -22.26 4.23 -1.38
N LEU A 188 -22.06 3.57 -2.51
CA LEU A 188 -22.59 4.03 -3.80
C LEU A 188 -24.12 3.96 -3.83
N VAL A 189 -24.73 2.91 -3.26
CA VAL A 189 -26.19 2.81 -3.10
C VAL A 189 -26.72 3.97 -2.25
N GLN A 190 -26.09 4.23 -1.09
CA GLN A 190 -26.45 5.35 -0.21
C GLN A 190 -26.34 6.72 -0.90
N ALA A 191 -25.39 6.87 -1.83
CA ALA A 191 -25.21 8.08 -2.63
C ALA A 191 -26.15 8.15 -3.86
N GLY A 192 -27.03 7.17 -4.07
CA GLY A 192 -27.89 7.07 -5.26
C GLY A 192 -27.13 6.76 -6.55
N GLN A 193 -25.89 6.28 -6.45
CA GLN A 193 -24.95 6.03 -7.55
C GLN A 193 -24.85 4.55 -7.93
N TRP A 194 -25.64 3.68 -7.31
CA TRP A 194 -25.68 2.26 -7.64
C TRP A 194 -27.07 1.74 -7.38
N LYS A 195 -27.69 1.10 -8.38
CA LYS A 195 -29.01 0.47 -8.20
C LYS A 195 -28.83 -0.85 -7.45
N ALA A 196 -29.59 -1.08 -6.38
CA ALA A 196 -29.37 -2.20 -5.46
C ALA A 196 -29.28 -3.58 -6.15
N ASP A 197 -30.01 -3.73 -7.24
CA ASP A 197 -30.17 -4.90 -8.10
C ASP A 197 -29.24 -4.93 -9.33
N GLU A 198 -28.43 -3.89 -9.57
CA GLU A 198 -27.53 -3.86 -10.73
C GLU A 198 -26.40 -4.90 -10.55
N PRO A 199 -26.30 -5.91 -11.45
CA PRO A 199 -25.19 -6.85 -11.42
C PRO A 199 -23.89 -6.11 -11.74
N ALA A 200 -22.75 -6.65 -11.29
CA ALA A 200 -21.46 -6.17 -11.76
C ALA A 200 -21.39 -6.42 -13.28
N ARG A 201 -21.75 -5.41 -14.09
CA ARG A 201 -21.86 -5.59 -15.54
C ARG A 201 -20.53 -6.06 -16.10
N GLN A 202 -20.58 -7.14 -16.88
CA GLN A 202 -19.56 -7.47 -17.86
C GLN A 202 -19.65 -6.41 -18.95
N LEU A 203 -18.73 -5.45 -18.97
CA LEU A 203 -18.48 -4.60 -20.14
C LEU A 203 -17.39 -5.25 -20.98
#